data_AF-A0A3B8T0F9-F1
#
_entry.id   AF-A0A3B8T0F9-F1
#
_cell.length_a   1.000
_cell.length_b   1.000
_cell.length_c   1.000
_cell.angle_alpha   90.00
_cell.angle_beta   90.00
_cell.angle_gamma   90.00
#
_symmetry.space_group_name_H-M   'P 1'
#
loop_
_entity.id
_entity.type
_entity.pdbx_description
1 polymer ?
#
loop_
_entity_poly.entity_id
_entity_poly.type
_entity_poly.pdbx_seq_one_letter_code
_entity_poly.pdbx_strand_id
1 'polypeptide(L)'
;MELFNRNYHAPGTKPGTLSSQDPTDFVIDSVVYDENQIQSIEGIDESSMTSLLSTHDCKTWLHIQGQPSDNLLKTIVDMTAMHELHAEDILNRGQRPKVETAEDQVFLILNLPLNIDQTTRIEQVCLFVTRTLLVSFCTGDFNPFNKVTERLNKGQGKLRNHELDYLMYALTDSIIDYGFPLLEVYSENIQGIEDELLNTKNEQMLTEIHKVRRELLLIRRRLWPQREVINALLRADDCQILSANTLVHLKDCYDHVIAIMELLETYHEMTSSLMELYLTSVSLKLNDVMKFLTIFTTIFIPPTLLVGIYGMNFDHSV
;
A
#
# COMPACT_ATOMS: atom_id res chain seq x y z
N MET A 1 8.08 -5.95 8.64
CA MET A 1 7.59 -5.35 7.38
C MET A 1 7.26 -6.46 6.40
N GLU A 2 5.98 -6.66 6.07
CA GLU A 2 5.52 -7.75 5.18
C GLU A 2 5.22 -7.23 3.78
N LEU A 3 6.16 -6.49 3.18
CA LEU A 3 5.97 -5.93 1.83
C LEU A 3 6.24 -6.93 0.69
N PHE A 4 6.75 -8.12 1.00
CA PHE A 4 7.17 -9.14 0.05
C PHE A 4 6.67 -10.54 0.41
N ASN A 5 5.38 -10.70 0.65
CA ASN A 5 4.75 -12.01 0.55
C ASN A 5 4.28 -12.20 -0.89
N ARG A 6 5.15 -12.79 -1.72
CA ARG A 6 4.81 -13.21 -3.08
C ARG A 6 4.72 -14.72 -3.09
N ASN A 7 3.51 -15.22 -3.30
CA ASN A 7 3.28 -16.64 -3.50
C ASN A 7 3.39 -16.89 -5.00
N TYR A 8 4.34 -17.74 -5.39
CA TYR A 8 4.51 -18.15 -6.78
C TYR A 8 4.41 -19.67 -6.87
N HIS A 9 3.80 -20.14 -7.95
CA HIS A 9 3.98 -21.51 -8.36
C HIS A 9 5.43 -21.77 -8.81
N ALA A 10 5.87 -23.03 -8.69
CA ALA A 10 7.15 -23.43 -9.24
C ALA A 10 7.19 -23.16 -10.76
N PRO A 11 8.32 -22.67 -11.32
CA PRO A 11 8.46 -22.48 -12.76
C PRO A 11 8.11 -23.77 -13.53
N GLY A 12 7.25 -23.65 -14.55
CA GLY A 12 6.75 -24.79 -15.33
C GLY A 12 5.38 -25.34 -14.91
N THR A 13 4.77 -24.77 -13.87
CA THR A 13 3.37 -25.07 -13.51
C THR A 13 2.42 -24.66 -14.65
N LYS A 14 1.39 -25.48 -14.90
CA LYS A 14 0.37 -25.22 -15.92
C LYS A 14 -0.41 -23.94 -15.56
N PRO A 15 -0.66 -23.01 -16.50
CA PRO A 15 -1.53 -21.87 -16.26
C PRO A 15 -2.93 -22.29 -15.79
N GLY A 16 -3.54 -21.54 -14.88
CA GLY A 16 -4.83 -21.82 -14.27
C GLY A 16 -4.78 -22.82 -13.10
N THR A 17 -3.59 -23.18 -12.61
CA THR A 17 -3.47 -24.09 -11.47
C THR A 17 -3.82 -23.36 -10.17
N LEU A 18 -4.87 -23.81 -9.49
CA LEU A 18 -5.22 -23.32 -8.15
C LEU A 18 -4.48 -24.16 -7.10
N SER A 19 -3.74 -23.50 -6.21
CA SER A 19 -3.07 -24.14 -5.08
C SER A 19 -2.96 -23.16 -3.92
N SER A 20 -3.98 -23.14 -3.06
CA SER A 20 -3.92 -22.43 -1.79
C SER A 20 -2.84 -23.04 -0.88
N GLN A 21 -1.79 -22.27 -0.55
CA GLN A 21 -0.68 -22.77 0.27
C GLN A 21 -1.00 -22.80 1.77
N ASP A 22 -1.99 -22.04 2.23
CA ASP A 22 -2.47 -21.99 3.63
C ASP A 22 -3.91 -21.44 3.65
N PRO A 23 -4.97 -22.27 3.75
CA PRO A 23 -6.33 -21.76 3.89
C PRO A 23 -6.50 -21.13 5.27
N THR A 24 -6.63 -19.81 5.33
CA THR A 24 -7.15 -19.11 6.50
C THR A 24 -8.68 -19.19 6.50
N ASP A 25 -9.30 -18.86 7.63
CA ASP A 25 -10.74 -18.61 7.66
C ASP A 25 -11.07 -17.50 6.64
N PHE A 26 -12.18 -17.66 5.94
CA PHE A 26 -12.73 -16.65 5.04
C PHE A 26 -14.20 -16.42 5.38
N VAL A 27 -14.68 -15.22 5.12
CA VAL A 27 -16.08 -14.82 5.30
C VAL A 27 -16.61 -14.32 3.97
N ILE A 28 -17.85 -14.71 3.66
CA ILE A 28 -18.56 -14.24 2.48
C ILE A 28 -19.71 -13.36 2.96
N ASP A 29 -19.69 -12.10 2.56
CA ASP A 29 -20.81 -11.18 2.76
C ASP A 29 -21.47 -10.90 1.42
N SER A 30 -22.78 -10.67 1.44
CA SER A 30 -23.55 -10.35 0.24
C SER A 30 -24.41 -9.13 0.45
N VAL A 31 -24.49 -8.32 -0.61
CA VAL A 31 -25.42 -7.19 -0.69
C VAL A 31 -26.13 -7.25 -2.03
N VAL A 32 -27.44 -7.46 -1.98
CA VAL A 32 -28.33 -7.39 -3.15
C VAL A 32 -29.13 -6.11 -3.03
N TYR A 33 -29.12 -5.28 -4.06
CA TYR A 33 -29.80 -3.99 -4.00
C TYR A 33 -30.35 -3.53 -5.34
N ASP A 34 -31.37 -2.66 -5.26
CA ASP A 34 -31.83 -1.82 -6.34
C ASP A 34 -31.92 -0.36 -5.86
N GLU A 35 -32.62 0.50 -6.59
CA GLU A 35 -32.79 1.90 -6.20
C GLU A 35 -33.57 2.09 -4.88
N ASN A 36 -34.47 1.15 -4.56
CA ASN A 36 -35.45 1.23 -3.48
C ASN A 36 -35.13 0.30 -2.31
N GLN A 37 -34.70 -0.93 -2.59
CA GLN A 37 -34.51 -2.01 -1.63
C GLN A 37 -33.04 -2.43 -1.54
N ILE A 38 -32.66 -2.89 -0.36
CA ILE A 38 -31.36 -3.49 -0.09
C ILE A 38 -31.54 -4.66 0.86
N GLN A 39 -30.80 -5.72 0.60
CA GLN A 39 -30.67 -6.86 1.47
C GLN A 39 -29.19 -7.17 1.64
N SER A 40 -28.71 -7.04 2.87
CA SER A 40 -27.32 -7.31 3.25
C SER A 40 -27.31 -8.51 4.20
N ILE A 41 -26.52 -9.53 3.87
CA ILE A 41 -26.37 -10.74 4.68
C ILE A 41 -24.88 -10.98 4.90
N GLU A 42 -24.47 -11.02 6.16
CA GLU A 42 -23.10 -11.30 6.57
C GLU A 42 -22.91 -12.82 6.78
N GLY A 43 -21.74 -13.33 6.40
CA GLY A 43 -21.36 -14.73 6.64
C GLY A 43 -22.26 -15.77 5.96
N ILE A 44 -22.57 -15.57 4.68
CA ILE A 44 -23.32 -16.56 3.88
C ILE A 44 -22.47 -17.80 3.60
N ASP A 45 -23.15 -18.94 3.42
CA ASP A 45 -22.53 -20.19 3.01
C ASP A 45 -22.41 -20.30 1.48
N GLU A 46 -21.61 -21.26 1.01
CA GLU A 46 -21.38 -21.47 -0.43
C GLU A 46 -22.68 -21.80 -1.19
N SER A 47 -23.67 -22.42 -0.52
CA SER A 47 -24.97 -22.76 -1.12
C SER A 47 -25.88 -21.54 -1.32
N SER A 48 -25.89 -20.60 -0.37
CA SER A 48 -26.57 -19.31 -0.53
C SER A 48 -25.88 -18.47 -1.59
N MET A 49 -24.54 -18.47 -1.64
CA MET A 49 -23.78 -17.76 -2.67
C MET A 49 -24.14 -18.24 -4.08
N THR A 50 -24.16 -19.56 -4.31
CA THR A 50 -24.52 -20.13 -5.62
C THR A 50 -25.95 -19.82 -6.03
N SER A 51 -26.87 -19.74 -5.06
CA SER A 51 -28.25 -19.31 -5.32
C SER A 51 -28.33 -17.84 -5.75
N LEU A 52 -27.53 -16.97 -5.11
CA LEU A 52 -27.42 -15.55 -5.48
C LEU A 52 -26.81 -15.37 -6.88
N LEU A 53 -25.74 -16.10 -7.20
CA LEU A 53 -25.09 -16.05 -8.51
C LEU A 53 -26.01 -16.49 -9.66
N SER A 54 -26.98 -17.37 -9.37
CA SER A 54 -27.99 -17.81 -10.33
C SER A 54 -29.09 -16.78 -10.58
N THR A 55 -29.21 -15.75 -9.74
CA THR A 55 -30.25 -14.72 -9.82
C THR A 55 -29.68 -13.48 -10.51
N HIS A 56 -30.02 -13.29 -11.79
CA HIS A 56 -29.39 -12.26 -12.62
C HIS A 56 -30.12 -10.91 -12.66
N ASP A 57 -31.24 -10.74 -11.95
CA ASP A 57 -32.11 -9.57 -12.14
C ASP A 57 -31.75 -8.36 -11.24
N CYS A 58 -30.93 -8.54 -10.21
CA CYS A 58 -30.59 -7.49 -9.24
C CYS A 58 -29.09 -7.23 -9.18
N LYS A 59 -28.71 -5.99 -8.81
CA LYS A 59 -27.31 -5.63 -8.57
C LYS A 59 -26.82 -6.36 -7.32
N THR A 60 -25.86 -7.25 -7.52
CA THR A 60 -25.33 -8.12 -6.47
C THR A 60 -23.87 -7.82 -6.23
N TRP A 61 -23.51 -7.54 -4.98
CA TRP A 61 -22.15 -7.43 -4.51
C TRP A 61 -21.84 -8.59 -3.57
N LEU A 62 -20.88 -9.43 -3.94
CA LEU A 62 -20.29 -10.45 -3.07
C LEU A 62 -18.93 -9.96 -2.58
N HIS A 63 -18.74 -9.95 -1.27
CA HIS A 63 -17.47 -9.60 -0.65
C HIS A 63 -16.89 -10.81 0.05
N ILE A 64 -15.67 -11.18 -0.33
CA ILE A 64 -14.95 -12.32 0.21
C ILE A 64 -13.72 -11.77 0.93
N GLN A 65 -13.72 -11.88 2.26
CA GLN A 65 -12.63 -11.47 3.12
C GLN A 65 -11.85 -12.72 3.58
N GLY A 66 -10.53 -12.68 3.51
CA GLY A 66 -9.64 -13.81 3.80
C GLY A 66 -9.21 -14.58 2.55
N GLN A 67 -8.72 -15.80 2.74
CA GLN A 67 -8.24 -16.65 1.65
C GLN A 67 -9.34 -17.64 1.22
N PRO A 68 -9.99 -17.43 0.06
CA PRO A 68 -11.03 -18.34 -0.40
C PRO A 68 -10.48 -19.74 -0.67
N SER A 69 -11.32 -20.75 -0.48
CA SER A 69 -10.98 -22.13 -0.83
C SER A 69 -10.88 -22.30 -2.35
N ASP A 70 -10.05 -23.26 -2.81
CA ASP A 70 -9.93 -23.58 -4.24
C ASP A 70 -11.29 -24.00 -4.84
N ASN A 71 -12.15 -24.64 -4.05
CA ASN A 71 -13.49 -25.05 -4.46
C ASN A 71 -14.44 -23.85 -4.62
N LEU A 72 -14.37 -22.88 -3.70
CA LEU A 72 -15.14 -21.65 -3.77
C LEU A 72 -14.78 -20.87 -5.05
N LEU A 73 -13.49 -20.70 -5.31
CA LEU A 73 -13.03 -20.01 -6.52
C LEU A 73 -13.44 -20.72 -7.81
N LYS A 74 -13.34 -22.06 -7.86
CA LYS A 74 -13.84 -22.82 -9.02
C LYS A 74 -15.33 -22.59 -9.24
N THR A 75 -16.11 -22.59 -8.17
CA THR A 75 -17.56 -22.35 -8.24
C THR A 75 -17.86 -20.96 -8.79
N ILE A 76 -17.13 -19.93 -8.34
CA ILE A 76 -17.26 -18.57 -8.87
C ILE A 76 -16.87 -18.54 -10.36
N VAL A 77 -15.74 -19.13 -10.74
CA VAL A 77 -15.28 -19.22 -12.14
C VAL A 77 -16.35 -19.85 -13.04
N ASP A 78 -16.87 -21.01 -12.64
CA ASP A 78 -17.85 -21.77 -13.41
C ASP A 78 -19.18 -21.02 -13.57
N MET A 79 -19.59 -20.22 -12.57
CA MET A 79 -20.87 -19.49 -12.58
C MET A 79 -20.80 -18.08 -13.16
N THR A 80 -19.63 -17.45 -13.17
CA THR A 80 -19.48 -16.01 -13.51
C THR A 80 -18.77 -15.77 -14.83
N ALA A 81 -18.40 -16.83 -15.55
CA ALA A 81 -17.58 -16.78 -16.77
C ALA A 81 -16.22 -16.06 -16.59
N MET A 82 -15.78 -15.90 -15.34
CA MET A 82 -14.45 -15.41 -14.99
C MET A 82 -13.39 -16.36 -15.58
N HIS A 83 -12.31 -15.80 -16.10
CA HIS A 83 -11.25 -16.62 -16.68
C HIS A 83 -10.44 -17.34 -15.59
N GLU A 84 -10.02 -18.60 -15.81
CA GLU A 84 -9.26 -19.39 -14.81
C GLU A 84 -7.97 -18.70 -14.33
N LEU A 85 -7.34 -17.92 -15.22
CA LEU A 85 -6.15 -17.11 -14.89
C LEU A 85 -6.45 -16.02 -13.84
N HIS A 86 -7.67 -15.49 -13.80
CA HIS A 86 -8.06 -14.50 -12.78
C HIS A 86 -8.18 -15.17 -11.41
N ALA A 87 -8.71 -16.39 -11.35
CA ALA A 87 -8.75 -17.18 -10.12
C ALA A 87 -7.35 -17.54 -9.61
N GLU A 88 -6.44 -17.88 -10.53
CA GLU A 88 -5.01 -18.05 -10.19
C GLU A 88 -4.41 -16.76 -9.59
N ASP A 89 -4.68 -15.60 -10.19
CA ASP A 89 -4.19 -14.32 -9.69
C ASP A 89 -4.79 -13.90 -8.34
N ILE A 90 -6.04 -14.30 -8.06
CA ILE A 90 -6.67 -14.08 -6.75
C ILE A 90 -5.93 -14.86 -5.65
N LEU A 91 -5.51 -16.09 -5.92
CA LEU A 91 -4.74 -16.91 -4.96
C LEU A 91 -3.27 -16.47 -4.84
N ASN A 92 -2.68 -16.06 -5.96
CA ASN A 92 -1.29 -15.64 -6.00
C ASN A 92 -1.11 -14.24 -5.39
N ARG A 93 -0.74 -14.20 -4.11
CA ARG A 93 -0.53 -12.94 -3.38
C ARG A 93 0.65 -12.14 -3.92
N GLY A 94 0.52 -10.82 -3.86
CA GLY A 94 1.60 -9.88 -4.15
C GLY A 94 1.83 -9.64 -5.63
N GLN A 95 0.80 -9.85 -6.45
CA GLN A 95 0.78 -9.44 -7.85
C GLN A 95 0.96 -7.93 -8.00
N ARG A 96 1.35 -7.52 -9.21
CA ARG A 96 1.37 -6.10 -9.57
C ARG A 96 -0.08 -5.66 -9.82
N PRO A 97 -0.50 -4.46 -9.36
CA PRO A 97 -1.80 -3.93 -9.76
C PRO A 97 -1.93 -3.92 -11.28
N LYS A 98 -3.08 -4.39 -11.76
CA LYS A 98 -3.40 -4.51 -13.18
C LYS A 98 -4.91 -4.44 -13.39
N VAL A 99 -5.32 -4.15 -14.61
CA VAL A 99 -6.70 -4.28 -15.06
C VAL A 99 -6.74 -5.06 -16.36
N GLU A 100 -7.73 -5.91 -16.48
CA GLU A 100 -8.10 -6.60 -17.71
C GLU A 100 -9.56 -6.29 -18.00
N THR A 101 -9.81 -5.60 -19.12
CA THR A 101 -11.14 -5.26 -19.59
C THR A 101 -11.52 -6.17 -20.75
N ALA A 102 -12.74 -6.69 -20.70
CA ALA A 102 -13.42 -7.28 -21.85
C ALA A 102 -14.73 -6.52 -22.10
N GLU A 103 -15.48 -6.95 -23.11
CA GLU A 103 -16.71 -6.27 -23.53
C GLU A 103 -17.75 -6.15 -22.39
N ASP A 104 -17.98 -7.24 -21.65
CA ASP A 104 -19.00 -7.33 -20.59
C ASP A 104 -18.43 -7.62 -19.18
N GLN A 105 -17.11 -7.50 -19.00
CA GLN A 105 -16.49 -7.73 -17.69
C GLN A 105 -15.22 -6.92 -17.48
N VAL A 106 -14.92 -6.61 -16.23
CA VAL A 106 -13.70 -5.95 -15.79
C VAL A 106 -13.12 -6.73 -14.62
N PHE A 107 -11.83 -7.06 -14.71
CA PHE A 107 -11.06 -7.63 -13.61
C PHE A 107 -9.95 -6.67 -13.20
N LEU A 108 -9.89 -6.33 -11.92
CA LEU A 108 -8.89 -5.43 -11.36
C LEU A 108 -8.13 -6.11 -10.22
N ILE A 109 -6.84 -5.81 -10.15
CA ILE A 109 -6.01 -6.09 -8.99
C ILE A 109 -5.46 -4.75 -8.50
N LEU A 110 -5.69 -4.46 -7.22
CA LEU A 110 -5.24 -3.24 -6.54
C LEU A 110 -4.42 -3.62 -5.31
N ASN A 111 -3.65 -2.65 -4.82
CA ASN A 111 -2.86 -2.80 -3.60
C ASN A 111 -3.46 -1.88 -2.55
N LEU A 112 -3.90 -2.46 -1.44
CA LEU A 112 -4.41 -1.75 -0.26
C LEU A 112 -3.26 -1.45 0.70
N PRO A 113 -2.78 -0.20 0.78
CA PRO A 113 -1.78 0.20 1.77
C PRO A 113 -2.40 0.31 3.17
N LEU A 114 -1.80 -0.36 4.15
CA LEU A 114 -2.24 -0.33 5.54
C LEU A 114 -1.06 -0.10 6.48
N ASN A 115 -1.35 0.53 7.61
CA ASN A 115 -0.47 0.55 8.77
C ASN A 115 -1.17 -0.18 9.92
N ILE A 116 -0.68 -1.37 10.23
CA ILE A 116 -1.20 -2.21 11.32
C ILE A 116 -0.10 -2.38 12.34
N ASP A 117 -0.35 -1.97 13.59
CA ASP A 117 0.60 -2.06 14.70
C ASP A 117 1.99 -1.48 14.35
N GLN A 118 2.01 -0.27 13.78
CA GLN A 118 3.22 0.43 13.31
C GLN A 118 4.00 -0.33 12.22
N THR A 119 3.39 -1.34 11.61
CA THR A 119 3.95 -2.10 10.52
C THR A 119 3.19 -1.83 9.23
N THR A 120 3.92 -1.31 8.24
CA THR A 120 3.36 -1.15 6.90
C THR A 120 3.13 -2.52 6.26
N ARG A 121 1.89 -2.73 5.83
CA ARG A 121 1.43 -3.87 5.05
C ARG A 121 0.80 -3.39 3.76
N ILE A 122 0.95 -4.19 2.71
CA ILE A 122 0.28 -3.94 1.43
C ILE A 122 -0.45 -5.22 1.07
N GLU A 123 -1.77 -5.16 1.15
CA GLU A 123 -2.65 -6.29 0.88
C GLU A 123 -3.18 -6.22 -0.55
N GLN A 124 -3.49 -7.38 -1.12
CA GLN A 124 -4.05 -7.46 -2.46
C GLN A 124 -5.56 -7.40 -2.36
N VAL A 125 -6.17 -6.59 -3.21
CA VAL A 125 -7.62 -6.54 -3.39
C VAL A 125 -7.94 -6.79 -4.86
N CYS A 126 -8.73 -7.82 -5.14
CA CYS A 126 -9.19 -8.11 -6.49
C CYS A 126 -10.67 -7.75 -6.62
N LEU A 127 -11.04 -7.11 -7.73
CA LEU A 127 -12.43 -6.82 -8.07
C LEU A 127 -12.76 -7.47 -9.40
N PHE A 128 -13.85 -8.20 -9.45
CA PHE A 128 -14.42 -8.72 -10.69
C PHE A 128 -15.82 -8.15 -10.87
N VAL A 129 -16.08 -7.55 -12.03
CA VAL A 129 -17.30 -6.78 -12.27
C VAL A 129 -17.91 -7.19 -13.60
N THR A 130 -19.19 -7.49 -13.57
CA THR A 130 -20.06 -7.67 -14.74
C THR A 130 -21.23 -6.69 -14.62
N ARG A 131 -22.23 -6.79 -15.51
CA ARG A 131 -23.41 -5.90 -15.48
C ARG A 131 -24.22 -6.01 -14.20
N THR A 132 -24.32 -7.20 -13.61
CA THR A 132 -25.23 -7.48 -12.48
C THR A 132 -24.52 -8.09 -11.27
N LEU A 133 -23.23 -8.41 -11.38
CA LEU A 133 -22.43 -8.96 -10.30
C LEU A 133 -21.11 -8.18 -10.11
N LEU A 134 -20.81 -7.85 -8.86
CA LEU A 134 -19.48 -7.44 -8.42
C LEU A 134 -18.99 -8.42 -7.35
N VAL A 135 -17.79 -8.97 -7.53
CA VAL A 135 -17.13 -9.80 -6.53
C VAL A 135 -15.85 -9.10 -6.09
N SER A 136 -15.71 -8.84 -4.79
CA SER A 136 -14.48 -8.32 -4.20
C SER A 136 -13.79 -9.37 -3.36
N PHE A 137 -12.49 -9.55 -3.55
CA PHE A 137 -11.64 -10.45 -2.78
C PHE A 137 -10.58 -9.63 -2.03
N CYS A 138 -10.58 -9.72 -0.70
CA CYS A 138 -9.60 -9.05 0.16
C CYS A 138 -8.81 -10.10 0.95
N THR A 139 -7.48 -10.15 0.76
CA THR A 139 -6.65 -11.24 1.31
C THR A 139 -6.37 -11.17 2.81
N GLY A 140 -6.51 -10.01 3.45
CA GLY A 140 -6.22 -9.83 4.88
C GLY A 140 -7.44 -9.94 5.77
N ASP A 141 -7.35 -9.40 6.98
CA ASP A 141 -8.46 -9.35 7.96
C ASP A 141 -9.16 -7.98 7.98
N PHE A 142 -8.53 -6.97 7.37
CA PHE A 142 -9.05 -5.62 7.33
C PHE A 142 -10.00 -5.44 6.14
N ASN A 143 -11.24 -5.03 6.42
CA ASN A 143 -12.22 -4.68 5.39
C ASN A 143 -12.16 -3.17 5.07
N PRO A 144 -11.64 -2.76 3.89
CA PRO A 144 -11.57 -1.35 3.50
C PRO A 144 -12.94 -0.74 3.14
N PHE A 145 -13.99 -1.55 3.01
CA PHE A 145 -15.25 -1.13 2.39
C PHE A 145 -16.37 -0.77 3.37
N ASN A 146 -16.10 -0.78 4.68
CA ASN A 146 -17.12 -0.50 5.71
C ASN A 146 -17.92 0.80 5.45
N LYS A 147 -17.24 1.88 5.05
CA LYS A 147 -17.91 3.16 4.71
C LYS A 147 -18.76 3.07 3.44
N VAL A 148 -18.33 2.26 2.46
CA VAL A 148 -19.09 2.02 1.23
C VAL A 148 -20.36 1.23 1.56
N THR A 149 -20.23 0.16 2.35
CA THR A 149 -21.36 -0.64 2.85
C THR A 149 -22.35 0.22 3.65
N GLU A 150 -21.85 1.10 4.53
CA GLU A 150 -22.70 2.03 5.30
C GLU A 150 -23.49 2.99 4.40
N ARG A 151 -22.82 3.61 3.41
CA ARG A 151 -23.47 4.52 2.44
C ARG A 151 -24.53 3.78 1.62
N LEU A 152 -24.23 2.55 1.20
CA LEU A 152 -25.12 1.70 0.44
C LEU A 152 -26.36 1.31 1.29
N ASN A 153 -26.16 0.89 2.54
CA ASN A 153 -27.23 0.57 3.50
C ASN A 153 -28.12 1.77 3.84
N LYS A 154 -27.56 2.98 3.94
CA LYS A 154 -28.32 4.21 4.22
C LYS A 154 -28.94 4.85 2.98
N GLY A 155 -28.68 4.34 1.78
CA GLY A 155 -29.11 4.96 0.53
C GLY A 155 -28.52 6.36 0.32
N GLN A 156 -27.34 6.62 0.88
CA GLN A 156 -26.71 7.93 0.84
C GLN A 156 -25.94 8.15 -0.47
N GLY A 157 -26.19 9.30 -1.11
CA GLY A 157 -25.50 9.70 -2.33
C GLY A 157 -26.03 8.96 -3.56
N LYS A 158 -25.11 8.54 -4.43
CA LYS A 158 -25.43 8.06 -5.79
C LYS A 158 -25.36 6.53 -5.96
N LEU A 159 -24.83 5.79 -4.97
CA LEU A 159 -24.49 4.36 -5.10
C LEU A 159 -25.65 3.47 -5.54
N ARG A 160 -26.87 3.67 -5.00
CA ARG A 160 -28.03 2.85 -5.37
C ARG A 160 -28.60 3.17 -6.75
N ASN A 161 -28.47 4.42 -7.18
CA ASN A 161 -29.07 4.94 -8.42
C ASN A 161 -28.16 4.75 -9.65
N HIS A 162 -26.99 4.14 -9.47
CA HIS A 162 -26.05 3.85 -10.54
C HIS A 162 -25.85 2.35 -10.67
N GLU A 163 -25.27 1.94 -11.79
CA GLU A 163 -24.89 0.56 -12.05
C GLU A 163 -23.66 0.15 -11.22
N LEU A 164 -23.28 -1.12 -11.32
CA LEU A 164 -22.18 -1.70 -10.55
C LEU A 164 -20.80 -1.11 -10.90
N ASP A 165 -20.67 -0.45 -12.05
CA ASP A 165 -19.47 0.31 -12.41
C ASP A 165 -19.18 1.44 -11.43
N TYR A 166 -20.22 2.11 -10.93
CA TYR A 166 -20.08 3.15 -9.92
C TYR A 166 -19.73 2.56 -8.55
N LEU A 167 -20.24 1.37 -8.21
CA LEU A 167 -19.82 0.65 -7.01
C LEU A 167 -18.34 0.24 -7.12
N MET A 168 -17.92 -0.30 -8.27
CA MET A 168 -16.51 -0.61 -8.56
C MET A 168 -15.62 0.62 -8.37
N TYR A 169 -16.03 1.78 -8.89
CA TYR A 169 -15.34 3.04 -8.65
C TYR A 169 -15.24 3.33 -7.14
N ALA A 170 -16.35 3.28 -6.40
CA ALA A 170 -16.35 3.61 -4.97
C ALA A 170 -15.46 2.67 -4.13
N LEU A 171 -15.40 1.38 -4.49
CA LEU A 171 -14.49 0.42 -3.85
C LEU A 171 -13.03 0.73 -4.21
N THR A 172 -12.75 1.02 -5.49
CA THR A 172 -11.42 1.39 -5.99
C THR A 172 -10.90 2.66 -5.32
N ASP A 173 -11.74 3.67 -5.24
CA ASP A 173 -11.49 4.96 -4.59
C ASP A 173 -11.15 4.77 -3.11
N SER A 174 -11.96 3.97 -2.41
CA SER A 174 -11.71 3.63 -1.01
C SER A 174 -10.33 2.98 -0.81
N ILE A 175 -9.91 2.06 -1.70
CA ILE A 175 -8.60 1.39 -1.62
C ILE A 175 -7.46 2.40 -1.84
N ILE A 176 -7.61 3.29 -2.82
CA ILE A 176 -6.60 4.31 -3.14
C ILE A 176 -6.46 5.31 -2.00
N ASP A 177 -7.58 5.76 -1.42
CA ASP A 177 -7.61 6.75 -0.35
C ASP A 177 -6.90 6.27 0.93
N TYR A 178 -6.84 4.96 1.19
CA TYR A 178 -6.04 4.40 2.29
C TYR A 178 -4.53 4.71 2.15
N GLY A 179 -4.07 5.17 0.98
CA GLY A 179 -2.74 5.71 0.80
C GLY A 179 -2.46 6.95 1.64
N PHE A 180 -3.44 7.85 1.82
CA PHE A 180 -3.24 9.09 2.58
C PHE A 180 -2.94 8.84 4.07
N PRO A 181 -3.75 8.05 4.82
CA PRO A 181 -3.42 7.72 6.21
C PRO A 181 -2.08 7.02 6.37
N LEU A 182 -1.69 6.14 5.43
CA LEU A 182 -0.37 5.50 5.49
C LEU A 182 0.76 6.55 5.36
N LEU A 183 0.62 7.46 4.39
CA LEU A 183 1.59 8.51 4.13
C LEU A 183 1.68 9.55 5.25
N GLU A 184 0.57 9.83 5.95
CA GLU A 184 0.56 10.67 7.14
C GLU A 184 1.48 10.12 8.24
N VAL A 185 1.45 8.80 8.48
CA VAL A 185 2.37 8.17 9.45
C VAL A 185 3.84 8.35 9.03
N TYR A 186 4.15 8.26 7.74
CA TYR A 186 5.51 8.51 7.26
C TYR A 186 5.92 9.98 7.38
N SER A 187 4.99 10.91 7.18
CA SER A 187 5.22 12.34 7.40
C SER A 187 5.60 12.62 8.85
N GLU A 188 4.82 12.08 9.80
CA GLU A 188 5.09 12.22 11.23
C GLU A 188 6.44 11.60 11.62
N ASN A 189 6.77 10.42 11.08
CA ASN A 189 8.05 9.77 11.32
C ASN A 189 9.24 10.58 10.80
N ILE A 190 9.13 11.15 9.59
CA ILE A 190 10.17 12.00 9.00
C ILE A 190 10.38 13.25 9.86
N GLN A 191 9.29 13.89 10.28
CA GLN A 191 9.36 15.07 11.14
C GLN A 191 9.98 14.76 12.51
N GLY A 192 9.62 13.62 13.12
CA GLY A 192 10.25 13.16 14.36
C GLY A 192 11.77 12.94 14.23
N ILE A 193 12.22 12.36 13.11
CA ILE A 193 13.65 12.20 12.83
C ILE A 193 14.34 13.56 12.64
N GLU A 194 13.70 14.49 11.95
CA GLU A 194 14.22 15.84 11.75
C GLU A 194 14.44 16.57 13.09
N ASP A 195 13.43 16.54 13.96
CA ASP A 195 13.51 17.15 15.29
C ASP A 195 14.59 16.49 16.17
N GLU A 196 14.75 15.17 16.10
CA GLU A 196 15.80 14.47 16.86
C GLU A 196 17.20 14.81 16.34
N LEU A 197 17.40 14.95 15.02
CA LEU A 197 18.69 15.34 14.44
C LEU A 197 19.14 16.75 14.88
N LEU A 198 18.19 17.66 15.08
CA LEU A 198 18.48 19.02 15.55
C LEU A 198 18.80 19.05 17.05
N ASN A 199 18.22 18.14 17.84
CA ASN A 199 18.28 18.17 19.30
C ASN A 199 19.28 17.18 19.92
N THR A 200 19.55 16.04 19.29
CA THR A 200 20.26 14.90 19.91
C THR A 200 21.38 14.36 19.00
N LYS A 201 22.49 13.94 19.64
CA LYS A 201 23.68 13.37 18.99
C LYS A 201 23.62 11.84 18.95
N ASN A 202 22.55 11.26 18.41
CA ASN A 202 22.31 9.81 18.43
C ASN A 202 22.86 9.11 17.16
N GLU A 203 23.69 8.08 17.33
CA GLU A 203 24.25 7.30 16.21
C GLU A 203 23.20 6.41 15.52
N GLN A 204 22.06 6.14 16.19
CA GLN A 204 20.99 5.32 15.63
C GLN A 204 20.16 6.04 14.54
N MET A 205 20.28 7.37 14.42
CA MET A 205 19.52 8.19 13.45
C MET A 205 19.75 7.76 12.01
N LEU A 206 21.00 7.41 11.66
CA LEU A 206 21.33 6.95 10.32
C LEU A 206 20.52 5.71 9.92
N THR A 207 20.34 4.78 10.87
CA THR A 207 19.58 3.55 10.66
C THR A 207 18.10 3.84 10.45
N GLU A 208 17.51 4.76 11.23
CA GLU A 208 16.10 5.14 11.10
C GLU A 208 15.82 5.87 9.78
N ILE A 209 16.68 6.82 9.36
CA ILE A 209 16.56 7.48 8.05
C ILE A 209 16.59 6.44 6.93
N HIS A 210 17.55 5.49 6.98
CA HIS A 210 17.65 4.43 5.98
C HIS A 210 16.44 3.51 5.96
N LYS A 211 15.89 3.17 7.14
CA LYS A 211 14.67 2.38 7.26
C LYS A 211 13.52 3.08 6.56
N VAL A 212 13.18 4.31 6.96
CA VAL A 212 12.09 5.09 6.36
C VAL A 212 12.26 5.23 4.84
N ARG A 213 13.48 5.59 4.37
CA ARG A 213 13.78 5.71 2.94
C ARG A 213 13.51 4.42 2.17
N ARG A 214 13.96 3.28 2.71
CA ARG A 214 13.73 1.96 2.09
C ARG A 214 12.25 1.64 2.04
N GLU A 215 11.52 1.91 3.12
CA GLU A 215 10.09 1.64 3.19
C GLU A 215 9.29 2.47 2.17
N LEU A 216 9.56 3.78 2.06
CA LEU A 216 8.96 4.66 1.05
C LEU A 216 9.21 4.17 -0.38
N LEU A 217 10.43 3.72 -0.68
CA LEU A 217 10.75 3.16 -2.00
C LEU A 217 9.92 1.90 -2.32
N LEU A 218 9.72 1.04 -1.32
CA LEU A 218 8.92 -0.17 -1.48
C LEU A 218 7.43 0.14 -1.66
N ILE A 219 6.90 1.11 -0.91
CA ILE A 219 5.53 1.59 -1.07
C ILE A 219 5.35 2.18 -2.47
N ARG A 220 6.26 3.06 -2.91
CA ARG A 220 6.23 3.61 -4.27
C ARG A 220 6.19 2.52 -5.33
N ARG A 221 7.04 1.50 -5.24
CA ARG A 221 7.07 0.39 -6.19
C ARG A 221 5.74 -0.36 -6.27
N ARG A 222 5.02 -0.46 -5.16
CA ARG A 222 3.74 -1.19 -5.05
C ARG A 222 2.53 -0.35 -5.45
N LEU A 223 2.52 0.94 -5.15
CA LEU A 223 1.38 1.82 -5.43
C LEU A 223 1.45 2.47 -6.82
N TRP A 224 2.65 2.71 -7.37
CA TRP A 224 2.82 3.32 -8.71
C TRP A 224 2.02 2.64 -9.83
N PRO A 225 1.95 1.29 -9.92
CA PRO A 225 1.17 0.64 -10.98
C PRO A 225 -0.33 0.94 -10.94
N GLN A 226 -0.89 1.36 -9.79
CA GLN A 226 -2.30 1.74 -9.70
C GLN A 226 -2.64 2.90 -10.65
N ARG A 227 -1.68 3.78 -10.96
CA ARG A 227 -1.84 4.83 -11.98
C ARG A 227 -2.18 4.24 -13.36
N GLU A 228 -1.48 3.16 -13.72
CA GLU A 228 -1.68 2.48 -15.00
C GLU A 228 -3.04 1.78 -15.02
N VAL A 229 -3.47 1.20 -13.88
CA VAL A 229 -4.79 0.60 -13.71
C VAL A 229 -5.90 1.62 -13.97
N ILE A 230 -5.88 2.77 -13.28
CA ILE A 230 -6.92 3.79 -13.44
C ILE A 230 -6.88 4.41 -14.84
N ASN A 231 -5.69 4.69 -15.38
CA ASN A 231 -5.56 5.23 -16.74
C ASN A 231 -6.05 4.24 -17.82
N ALA A 232 -5.87 2.93 -17.61
CA ALA A 232 -6.40 1.92 -18.52
C ALA A 232 -7.92 1.85 -18.48
N LEU A 233 -8.55 1.93 -17.29
CA LEU A 233 -10.01 2.07 -17.17
C LEU A 233 -10.53 3.32 -17.88
N LEU A 234 -9.85 4.46 -17.73
CA LEU A 234 -10.23 5.73 -18.36
C LEU A 234 -10.16 5.70 -19.90
N ARG A 235 -9.45 4.74 -20.48
CA ARG A 235 -9.25 4.58 -21.93
C ARG A 235 -9.93 3.33 -22.48
N ALA A 236 -10.71 2.63 -21.67
CA ALA A 236 -11.38 1.39 -22.05
C ALA A 236 -12.68 1.68 -22.83
N ASP A 237 -12.53 2.30 -24.01
CA ASP A 237 -13.66 2.74 -24.85
C ASP A 237 -14.54 1.57 -25.33
N ASP A 238 -13.97 0.37 -25.46
CA ASP A 238 -14.67 -0.86 -25.89
C ASP A 238 -15.39 -1.61 -24.74
N CYS A 239 -15.25 -1.15 -23.49
CA CYS A 239 -15.84 -1.82 -22.33
C CYS A 239 -17.28 -1.31 -22.09
N GLN A 240 -18.27 -2.17 -22.26
CA GLN A 240 -19.69 -1.78 -22.11
C GLN A 240 -20.13 -1.65 -20.64
N ILE A 241 -19.30 -2.07 -19.70
CA ILE A 241 -19.55 -1.93 -18.26
C ILE A 241 -19.38 -0.48 -17.79
N LEU A 242 -18.40 0.24 -18.35
CA LEU A 242 -18.02 1.56 -17.84
C LEU A 242 -18.90 2.66 -18.44
N SER A 243 -19.72 3.31 -17.61
CA SER A 243 -20.52 4.45 -18.04
C SER A 243 -19.69 5.75 -18.08
N ALA A 244 -20.07 6.67 -18.99
CA ALA A 244 -19.43 7.98 -19.10
C ALA A 244 -19.48 8.80 -17.80
N ASN A 245 -20.50 8.57 -16.96
CA ASN A 245 -20.63 9.21 -15.66
C ASN A 245 -19.58 8.68 -14.67
N THR A 246 -19.38 7.36 -14.61
CA THR A 246 -18.33 6.73 -13.80
C THR A 246 -16.93 7.15 -14.25
N LEU A 247 -16.70 7.38 -15.55
CA LEU A 247 -15.42 7.89 -16.05
C LEU A 247 -15.06 9.28 -15.47
N VAL A 248 -16.03 10.13 -15.15
CA VAL A 248 -15.75 11.42 -14.48
C VAL A 248 -15.21 11.20 -13.08
N HIS A 249 -15.78 10.24 -12.36
CA HIS A 249 -15.38 9.86 -11.01
C HIS A 249 -14.03 9.13 -10.98
N LEU A 250 -13.74 8.30 -11.99
CA LEU A 250 -12.42 7.69 -12.15
C LEU A 250 -11.31 8.71 -12.43
N LYS A 251 -11.61 9.89 -12.99
CA LYS A 251 -10.62 10.96 -13.14
C LYS A 251 -10.22 11.56 -11.79
N ASP A 252 -11.17 11.76 -10.90
CA ASP A 252 -10.91 12.21 -9.53
C ASP A 252 -10.03 11.19 -8.78
N CYS A 253 -10.37 9.90 -8.92
CA CYS A 253 -9.56 8.80 -8.40
C CYS A 253 -8.13 8.78 -8.99
N TYR A 254 -7.99 9.09 -10.29
CA TYR A 254 -6.68 9.23 -10.93
C TYR A 254 -5.85 10.39 -10.34
N ASP A 255 -6.50 11.52 -10.04
CA ASP A 255 -5.85 12.67 -9.40
C ASP A 255 -5.39 12.33 -7.97
N HIS A 256 -6.18 11.56 -7.20
CA HIS A 256 -5.76 11.05 -5.89
C HIS A 256 -4.53 10.14 -5.99
N VAL A 257 -4.49 9.27 -6.99
CA VAL A 257 -3.32 8.40 -7.26
C VAL A 257 -2.08 9.23 -7.56
N ILE A 258 -2.20 10.31 -8.35
CA ILE A 258 -1.10 11.26 -8.60
C ILE A 258 -0.65 11.94 -7.30
N ALA A 259 -1.59 12.47 -6.51
CA ALA A 259 -1.27 13.15 -5.25
C ALA A 259 -0.48 12.22 -4.30
N ILE A 260 -0.88 10.95 -4.18
CA ILE A 260 -0.17 9.94 -3.38
C ILE A 260 1.27 9.73 -3.91
N MET A 261 1.47 9.69 -5.23
CA MET A 261 2.81 9.55 -5.83
C MET A 261 3.70 10.78 -5.60
N GLU A 262 3.12 11.98 -5.67
CA GLU A 262 3.84 13.24 -5.41
C GLU A 262 4.27 13.35 -3.94
N LEU A 263 3.39 12.98 -3.00
CA LEU A 263 3.72 12.90 -1.58
C LEU A 263 4.84 11.87 -1.32
N LEU A 264 4.78 10.70 -1.96
CA LEU A 264 5.83 9.68 -1.86
C LEU A 264 7.19 10.18 -2.35
N GLU A 265 7.23 10.90 -3.47
CA GLU A 265 8.47 11.50 -3.97
C GLU A 265 8.97 12.58 -3.00
N THR A 266 8.09 13.46 -2.55
CA THR A 266 8.42 14.53 -1.59
C THR A 266 9.05 13.94 -0.32
N TYR A 267 8.45 12.91 0.26
CA TYR A 267 8.98 12.25 1.45
C TYR A 267 10.30 11.53 1.17
N HIS A 268 10.44 10.89 0.01
CA HIS A 268 11.70 10.27 -0.39
C HIS A 268 12.82 11.32 -0.56
N GLU A 269 12.53 12.48 -1.13
CA GLU A 269 13.45 13.62 -1.20
C GLU A 269 13.82 14.15 0.19
N MET A 270 12.84 14.33 1.09
CA MET A 270 13.07 14.73 2.48
C MET A 270 14.02 13.78 3.20
N THR A 271 13.88 12.46 3.03
CA THR A 271 14.86 11.51 3.62
C THR A 271 16.29 11.69 3.09
N SER A 272 16.45 12.17 1.86
CA SER A 272 17.76 12.51 1.30
C SER A 272 18.33 13.75 1.99
N SER A 273 17.51 14.77 2.17
CA SER A 273 17.88 15.99 2.90
C SER A 273 18.26 15.68 4.35
N LEU A 274 17.52 14.80 5.04
CA LEU A 274 17.84 14.36 6.40
C LEU A 274 19.20 13.65 6.48
N MET A 275 19.54 12.84 5.47
CA MET A 275 20.85 12.20 5.37
C MET A 275 21.97 13.24 5.26
N GLU A 276 21.80 14.26 4.42
CA GLU A 276 22.78 15.35 4.26
C GLU A 276 22.92 16.19 5.53
N LEU A 277 21.81 16.48 6.20
CA LEU A 277 21.80 17.17 7.50
C LEU A 277 22.53 16.36 8.57
N TYR A 278 22.32 15.05 8.64
CA TYR A 278 23.04 14.15 9.54
C TYR A 278 24.57 14.21 9.30
N LEU A 279 25.01 14.07 8.04
CA LEU A 279 26.43 14.14 7.70
C LEU A 279 27.06 15.50 8.05
N THR A 280 26.31 16.58 7.83
CA THR A 280 26.71 17.94 8.21
C THR A 280 26.87 18.07 9.72
N SER A 281 25.92 17.55 10.49
CA SER A 281 25.96 17.53 11.96
C SER A 281 27.17 16.75 12.49
N VAL A 282 27.48 15.59 11.91
CA VAL A 282 28.67 14.81 12.24
C VAL A 282 29.96 15.59 11.94
N SER A 283 30.04 16.28 10.79
CA SER A 283 31.19 17.10 10.43
C SER A 283 31.41 18.27 11.40
N LEU A 284 30.34 18.97 11.79
CA LEU A 284 30.41 20.03 12.81
C LEU A 284 30.94 19.50 14.15
N LYS A 285 30.50 18.31 14.57
CA LYS A 285 31.01 17.66 15.78
C LYS A 285 32.51 17.35 15.67
N LEU A 286 32.97 16.81 14.55
CA LEU A 286 34.39 16.56 14.33
C LEU A 286 35.19 17.87 14.40
N ASN A 287 34.69 18.95 13.82
CA ASN A 287 35.31 20.27 13.91
C ASN A 287 35.41 20.79 15.35
N ASP A 288 34.37 20.61 16.17
CA ASP A 288 34.40 21.05 17.56
C ASP A 288 35.35 20.21 18.43
N VAL A 289 35.41 18.89 18.21
CA VAL A 289 36.40 18.01 18.85
C VAL A 289 37.82 18.43 18.45
N MET A 290 38.04 18.72 17.17
CA MET A 290 39.34 19.19 16.67
C MET A 290 39.72 20.54 17.26
N LYS A 291 38.79 21.50 17.37
CA LYS A 291 39.04 22.79 18.04
C LYS A 291 39.42 22.57 19.51
N PHE A 292 38.68 21.73 20.23
CA PHE A 292 38.97 21.44 21.64
C PHE A 292 40.36 20.83 21.81
N LEU A 293 40.67 19.78 21.04
CA LEU A 293 42.00 19.16 21.05
C LEU A 293 43.09 20.18 20.72
N THR A 294 42.88 21.02 19.70
CA THR A 294 43.84 22.06 19.30
C THR A 294 44.09 23.08 20.39
N ILE A 295 43.04 23.58 21.07
CA ILE A 295 43.15 24.52 22.18
C ILE A 295 43.95 23.87 23.33
N PHE A 296 43.58 22.64 23.70
CA PHE A 296 44.28 21.90 24.75
C PHE A 296 45.75 21.72 24.40
N THR A 297 46.05 21.21 23.21
CA THR A 297 47.41 21.01 22.70
C THR A 297 48.21 22.32 22.68
N THR A 298 47.62 23.43 22.22
CA THR A 298 48.28 24.74 22.17
C THR A 298 48.64 25.27 23.56
N ILE A 299 47.80 25.01 24.57
CA ILE A 299 48.05 25.41 25.96
C ILE A 299 49.18 24.57 26.59
N PHE A 300 49.22 23.26 26.34
CA PHE A 300 50.12 22.35 27.05
C PHE A 300 51.46 22.09 26.36
N ILE A 301 51.52 22.10 25.02
CA ILE A 301 52.78 21.81 24.29
C ILE A 301 53.92 22.76 24.69
N PRO A 302 53.76 24.10 24.72
CA PRO A 302 54.88 24.99 25.01
C PRO A 302 55.45 24.82 26.43
N PRO A 303 54.64 24.78 27.51
CA PRO A 303 55.15 24.47 28.85
C PRO A 303 55.78 23.08 28.95
N THR A 304 55.19 22.06 28.33
CA THR A 304 55.78 20.70 28.32
C THR A 304 57.14 20.69 27.64
N LEU A 305 57.31 21.44 26.54
CA LEU A 305 58.61 21.60 25.89
C LEU A 305 59.62 22.28 26.83
N LEU A 306 59.22 23.35 27.52
CA LEU A 306 60.09 24.04 28.48
C LEU A 306 60.53 23.10 29.61
N VAL A 307 59.58 22.40 30.24
CA VAL A 307 59.89 21.41 31.28
C VAL A 307 60.78 20.31 30.74
N GLY A 308 60.55 19.85 29.51
CA GLY A 308 61.39 18.88 28.83
C GLY A 308 62.83 19.37 28.69
N ILE A 309 63.05 20.60 28.23
CA ILE A 309 64.39 21.21 28.11
C ILE A 309 65.05 21.30 29.48
N TYR A 310 64.40 21.89 30.49
CA TYR A 310 65.01 22.05 31.82
C TYR A 310 65.17 20.75 32.61
N GLY A 311 64.47 19.67 32.21
CA GLY A 311 64.60 18.34 32.79
C GLY A 311 65.72 17.49 32.18
N MET A 312 66.37 17.96 31.09
CA MET A 312 67.53 17.28 30.51
C MET A 312 68.78 17.57 31.34
N ASN A 313 69.58 16.53 31.62
CA ASN A 313 70.88 16.71 32.26
C ASN A 313 71.85 17.33 31.25
N PHE A 314 71.99 18.65 31.27
CA PHE A 314 73.06 19.34 30.57
C PHE A 314 74.31 19.42 31.47
N ASP A 315 75.47 19.11 30.90
CA ASP A 315 76.74 19.32 31.60
C ASP A 315 77.07 20.83 31.56
N HIS A 316 77.05 21.46 32.73
CA HIS A 316 77.29 22.90 32.89
C HIS A 316 78.79 23.24 33.01
N SER A 317 79.69 22.30 32.72
CA SER A 317 81.14 22.49 32.82
C SER A 317 81.77 23.09 31.55
N VAL A 318 81.60 24.40 31.36
CA VAL A 318 82.53 25.27 30.61
C VAL A 318 82.67 26.59 31.36
#